data_AF-A0A081BFC5-F1
#
_entry.id   AF-A0A081BFC5-F1
#
_cell.length_a   1.000
_cell.length_b   1.000
_cell.length_c   1.000
_cell.angle_alpha   90.00
_cell.angle_beta   90.00
_cell.angle_gamma   90.00
#
_symmetry.space_group_name_H-M   'P 1'
#
loop_
_entity.id
_entity.type
_entity.pdbx_description
1 polymer ?
#
loop_
_entity_poly.entity_id
_entity_poly.type
_entity_poly.pdbx_seq_one_letter_code
_entity_poly.pdbx_strand_id
1 'polypeptide(L)'
;MRFFSVLAAGAMLFTAACTSNVTVSAPSISPTQFASQTKTPGNYAVYLQTGGWNKEIKTTGWTCNAWSFPTNFDGAYISAAQSAFSQSFQNVKFVPAVLPPAELRKQNFDAQIIVYQGNMGAKFGVVQGLFTGAITVDVEVEGIVAVSGHSGLASQGQARGAAHGVNEGVLGCDSASPAIQQAGGNAISDFVIEAVNAAKLNILEMKTKAAAASG
;
A
#
# COMPACT_ATOMS: atom_id res chain seq x y z
N MET A 1 -42.18 -19.43 54.79
CA MET A 1 -42.12 -17.96 54.70
C MET A 1 -40.67 -17.55 54.45
N ARG A 2 -40.44 -16.80 53.35
CA ARG A 2 -39.29 -15.91 53.05
C ARG A 2 -37.95 -16.63 52.79
N PHE A 3 -37.61 -16.98 51.55
CA PHE A 3 -36.95 -16.14 50.51
C PHE A 3 -35.76 -15.34 51.04
N PHE A 4 -34.55 -15.64 50.54
CA PHE A 4 -33.67 -14.67 49.86
C PHE A 4 -32.50 -15.41 49.17
N SER A 5 -32.66 -15.60 47.87
CA SER A 5 -31.59 -15.90 46.92
C SER A 5 -30.76 -14.63 46.72
N VAL A 6 -29.44 -14.68 46.92
CA VAL A 6 -28.53 -13.61 46.48
C VAL A 6 -27.85 -14.09 45.19
N LEU A 7 -28.46 -13.72 44.07
CA LEU A 7 -27.87 -13.76 42.73
C LEU A 7 -26.76 -12.70 42.68
N ALA A 8 -25.50 -13.15 42.66
CA ALA A 8 -24.37 -12.32 42.29
C ALA A 8 -24.40 -12.08 40.78
N ALA A 9 -25.14 -11.05 40.34
CA ALA A 9 -25.05 -10.51 38.99
C ALA A 9 -23.73 -9.74 38.86
N GLY A 10 -22.65 -10.46 38.58
CA GLY A 10 -21.38 -9.86 38.17
C GLY A 10 -21.54 -9.19 36.81
N ALA A 11 -21.52 -7.86 36.81
CA ALA A 11 -21.56 -7.04 35.61
C ALA A 11 -20.42 -7.44 34.64
N MET A 12 -20.78 -8.08 33.52
CA MET A 12 -19.91 -8.16 32.35
C MET A 12 -19.76 -6.74 31.79
N LEU A 13 -18.66 -6.08 32.15
CA LEU A 13 -18.16 -4.89 31.46
C LEU A 13 -17.77 -5.31 30.04
N PHE A 14 -18.71 -5.27 29.11
CA PHE A 14 -18.41 -5.28 27.68
C PHE A 14 -17.63 -3.99 27.37
N THR A 15 -16.31 -4.09 27.29
CA THR A 15 -15.49 -3.04 26.68
C THR A 15 -15.86 -2.99 25.20
N ALA A 16 -16.80 -2.12 24.85
CA ALA A 16 -17.12 -1.82 23.46
C ALA A 16 -15.86 -1.18 22.83
N ALA A 17 -15.04 -1.99 22.17
CA ALA A 17 -14.00 -1.48 21.30
C ALA A 17 -14.68 -0.67 20.20
N CYS A 18 -14.34 0.61 20.10
CA CYS A 18 -14.90 1.47 19.07
C CYS A 18 -14.13 1.19 17.76
N THR A 19 -14.82 0.65 16.76
CA THR A 19 -14.25 0.38 15.44
C THR A 19 -14.84 1.33 14.42
N SER A 20 -14.00 1.93 13.60
CA SER A 20 -14.43 2.73 12.44
C SER A 20 -13.69 2.27 11.20
N ASN A 21 -14.43 1.79 10.20
CA ASN A 21 -13.83 1.35 8.95
C ASN A 21 -13.35 2.56 8.15
N VAL A 22 -12.12 2.50 7.66
CA VAL A 22 -11.56 3.56 6.83
C VAL A 22 -11.38 3.05 5.40
N THR A 23 -12.05 3.71 4.46
CA THR A 23 -11.85 3.48 3.03
C THR A 23 -10.81 4.46 2.51
N VAL A 24 -9.71 3.95 1.96
CA VAL A 24 -8.70 4.76 1.29
C VAL A 24 -9.02 4.81 -0.20
N SER A 25 -9.13 6.01 -0.75
CA SER A 25 -9.33 6.20 -2.19
C SER A 25 -8.03 5.98 -2.95
N ALA A 26 -8.12 5.45 -4.17
CA ALA A 26 -6.96 5.29 -5.04
C ALA A 26 -6.37 6.68 -5.38
N PRO A 27 -5.08 6.94 -5.10
CA PRO A 27 -4.46 8.19 -5.48
C PRO A 27 -4.38 8.33 -7.00
N SER A 28 -4.61 9.53 -7.51
CA SER A 28 -4.35 9.87 -8.91
C SER A 28 -2.88 10.27 -9.05
N ILE A 29 -2.12 9.50 -9.82
CA ILE A 29 -0.70 9.75 -10.06
C ILE A 29 -0.54 10.29 -11.49
N SER A 30 0.06 11.48 -11.60
CA SER A 30 0.33 12.12 -12.88
C SER A 30 1.52 11.48 -13.59
N PRO A 31 1.50 11.32 -14.93
CA PRO A 31 2.67 10.89 -15.71
C PRO A 31 3.96 11.69 -15.43
N THR A 32 3.82 12.97 -15.04
CA THR A 32 4.94 13.86 -14.73
C THR A 32 5.68 13.52 -13.45
N GLN A 33 5.13 12.66 -12.59
CA GLN A 33 5.74 12.24 -11.33
C GLN A 33 6.69 11.03 -11.50
N PHE A 34 6.68 10.37 -12.66
CA PHE A 34 7.60 9.27 -12.95
C PHE A 34 8.96 9.80 -13.43
N ALA A 35 10.02 9.02 -13.18
CA ALA A 35 11.39 9.36 -13.59
C ALA A 35 11.55 9.58 -15.10
N SER A 36 10.64 9.03 -15.90
CA SER A 36 10.51 9.33 -17.32
C SER A 36 9.04 9.33 -17.73
N GLN A 37 8.67 10.32 -18.55
CA GLN A 37 7.33 10.44 -19.13
C GLN A 37 7.15 9.57 -20.37
N THR A 38 8.24 9.09 -20.97
CA THR A 38 8.18 8.19 -22.11
C THR A 38 7.82 6.79 -21.63
N LYS A 39 6.88 6.16 -22.34
CA LYS A 39 6.54 4.76 -22.11
C LYS A 39 7.73 3.87 -22.43
N THR A 40 8.06 2.97 -21.52
CA THR A 40 9.09 1.96 -21.78
C THR A 40 8.56 0.97 -22.83
N PRO A 41 9.27 0.79 -23.97
CA PRO A 41 8.77 -0.02 -25.06
C PRO A 41 8.87 -1.51 -24.78
N GLY A 42 7.85 -2.28 -25.21
CA GLY A 42 7.78 -3.73 -25.04
C GLY A 42 6.43 -4.27 -24.55
N ASN A 43 6.38 -5.59 -24.41
CA ASN A 43 5.25 -6.37 -23.90
C ASN A 43 5.55 -6.87 -22.48
N TYR A 44 4.77 -6.41 -21.50
CA TYR A 44 5.04 -6.69 -20.09
C TYR A 44 3.85 -7.38 -19.43
N ALA A 45 4.13 -8.50 -18.77
CA ALA A 45 3.22 -9.05 -17.77
C ALA A 45 3.45 -8.32 -16.44
N VAL A 46 2.40 -7.91 -15.75
CA VAL A 46 2.52 -7.26 -14.43
C VAL A 46 1.73 -8.07 -13.41
N TYR A 47 2.43 -8.56 -12.39
CA TYR A 47 1.82 -9.16 -11.21
C TYR A 47 1.89 -8.18 -10.05
N LEU A 48 0.75 -7.95 -9.41
CA LEU A 48 0.63 -7.12 -8.22
C LEU A 48 0.16 -8.01 -7.07
N GLN A 49 1.01 -8.21 -6.05
CA GLN A 49 0.62 -8.94 -4.85
C GLN A 49 -0.43 -8.14 -4.07
N THR A 50 -1.42 -8.82 -3.51
CA THR A 50 -2.43 -8.25 -2.60
C THR A 50 -2.51 -9.04 -1.30
N GLY A 51 -3.21 -8.49 -0.30
CA GLY A 51 -3.48 -9.13 0.99
C GLY A 51 -2.45 -8.82 2.08
N GLY A 52 -1.32 -8.19 1.73
CA GLY A 52 -0.30 -7.75 2.67
C GLY A 52 -0.64 -6.45 3.39
N TRP A 53 -1.51 -5.62 2.81
CA TRP A 53 -1.81 -4.27 3.28
C TRP A 53 -3.28 -4.05 3.67
N ASN A 54 -4.01 -5.12 3.96
CA ASN A 54 -5.23 -5.01 4.75
C ASN A 54 -4.85 -5.07 6.24
N LYS A 55 -4.97 -3.94 6.95
CA LYS A 55 -4.45 -3.79 8.31
C LYS A 55 -5.45 -3.11 9.24
N GLU A 56 -5.41 -3.53 10.50
CA GLU A 56 -6.06 -2.81 11.58
C GLU A 56 -5.07 -1.79 12.16
N ILE A 57 -5.38 -0.50 12.03
CA ILE A 57 -4.58 0.56 12.62
C ILE A 57 -5.03 0.77 14.05
N LYS A 58 -4.10 0.60 14.99
CA LYS A 58 -4.34 0.80 16.43
C LYS A 58 -3.73 2.12 16.87
N THR A 59 -4.41 2.80 17.78
CA THR A 59 -3.90 4.04 18.36
C THR A 59 -2.85 3.73 19.42
N THR A 60 -1.71 4.42 19.33
CA THR A 60 -0.64 4.32 20.32
C THR A 60 -0.75 5.49 21.29
N GLY A 61 -1.70 5.42 22.23
CA GLY A 61 -1.88 6.47 23.23
C GLY A 61 -3.04 6.18 24.20
N TRP A 62 -2.91 6.59 25.47
CA TRP A 62 -3.95 6.36 26.49
C TRP A 62 -5.27 7.03 26.13
N THR A 63 -5.23 8.16 25.43
CA THR A 63 -6.41 8.93 25.03
C THR A 63 -7.33 8.22 24.03
N CYS A 64 -6.81 7.28 23.24
CA CYS A 64 -7.58 6.63 22.17
C CYS A 64 -7.44 5.10 22.13
N ASN A 65 -6.82 4.47 23.13
CA ASN A 65 -6.42 3.05 23.12
C ASN A 65 -7.56 2.04 22.85
N ALA A 66 -8.82 2.44 23.04
CA ALA A 66 -10.00 1.64 22.76
C ALA A 66 -10.44 1.65 21.28
N TRP A 67 -9.78 2.44 20.43
CA TRP A 67 -10.12 2.59 19.02
C TRP A 67 -9.26 1.73 18.11
N SER A 68 -9.93 1.08 17.15
CA SER A 68 -9.29 0.42 16.02
C SER A 68 -9.89 0.89 14.70
N PHE A 69 -9.04 0.97 13.69
CA PHE A 69 -9.42 1.40 12.36
C PHE A 69 -9.04 0.34 11.34
N PRO A 70 -9.91 -0.65 11.09
CA PRO A 70 -9.72 -1.58 9.98
C PRO A 70 -9.67 -0.78 8.68
N THR A 71 -8.56 -0.90 7.98
CA THR A 71 -8.26 -0.11 6.79
C THR A 71 -7.76 -1.04 5.69
N ASN A 72 -8.45 -1.02 4.56
CA ASN A 72 -8.06 -1.77 3.37
C ASN A 72 -7.32 -0.83 2.41
N PHE A 73 -5.99 -0.97 2.38
CA PHE A 73 -5.13 -0.22 1.46
C PHE A 73 -4.94 -0.95 0.12
N ASP A 74 -5.24 -2.26 0.03
CA ASP A 74 -5.03 -3.07 -1.18
C ASP A 74 -5.85 -2.54 -2.36
N GLY A 75 -7.09 -2.11 -2.12
CA GLY A 75 -7.96 -1.57 -3.17
C GLY A 75 -7.40 -0.30 -3.83
N ALA A 76 -6.96 0.65 -2.99
CA ALA A 76 -6.32 1.88 -3.45
C ALA A 76 -5.01 1.60 -4.19
N TYR A 77 -4.18 0.70 -3.63
CA TYR A 77 -2.93 0.27 -4.24
C TYR A 77 -3.12 -0.36 -5.62
N ILE A 78 -4.04 -1.33 -5.77
CA ILE A 78 -4.23 -2.03 -7.05
C ILE A 78 -4.69 -1.07 -8.13
N SER A 79 -5.66 -0.20 -7.82
CA SER A 79 -6.16 0.77 -8.79
C SER A 79 -5.08 1.78 -9.21
N ALA A 80 -4.32 2.32 -8.25
CA ALA A 80 -3.24 3.26 -8.53
C ALA A 80 -2.09 2.61 -9.32
N ALA A 81 -1.64 1.42 -8.91
CA ALA A 81 -0.59 0.67 -9.58
C ALA A 81 -1.00 0.30 -11.02
N GLN A 82 -2.22 -0.20 -11.22
CA GLN A 82 -2.69 -0.56 -12.56
C GLN A 82 -2.68 0.64 -13.51
N SER A 83 -3.16 1.79 -13.03
CA SER A 83 -3.13 3.05 -13.79
C SER A 83 -1.69 3.48 -14.09
N ALA A 84 -0.82 3.52 -13.08
CA ALA A 84 0.57 3.96 -13.20
C ALA A 84 1.40 3.09 -14.15
N PHE A 85 1.30 1.76 -14.04
CA PHE A 85 1.98 0.85 -14.96
C PHE A 85 1.46 0.98 -16.40
N SER A 86 0.15 1.12 -16.59
CA SER A 86 -0.44 1.31 -17.92
C SER A 86 -0.02 2.64 -18.58
N GLN A 87 0.21 3.68 -17.78
CA GLN A 87 0.73 4.97 -18.24
C GLN A 87 2.24 4.91 -18.53
N SER A 88 2.99 4.03 -17.86
CA SER A 88 4.46 3.99 -17.91
C SER A 88 5.06 2.98 -18.89
N PHE A 89 4.29 1.99 -19.34
CA PHE A 89 4.75 0.93 -20.25
C PHE A 89 3.84 0.84 -21.47
N GLN A 90 4.37 0.36 -22.60
CA GLN A 90 3.62 0.30 -23.87
C GLN A 90 2.47 -0.71 -23.83
N ASN A 91 2.78 -2.00 -23.71
CA ASN A 91 1.78 -3.06 -23.67
C ASN A 91 1.85 -3.78 -22.32
N VAL A 92 0.85 -3.54 -21.47
CA VAL A 92 0.77 -4.13 -20.14
C VAL A 92 -0.39 -5.10 -20.07
N LYS A 93 -0.12 -6.33 -19.61
CA LYS A 93 -1.15 -7.28 -19.20
C LYS A 93 -0.98 -7.58 -17.71
N PHE A 94 -2.00 -7.25 -16.91
CA PHE A 94 -2.05 -7.67 -15.53
C PHE A 94 -2.36 -9.16 -15.45
N VAL A 95 -1.56 -9.90 -14.69
CA VAL A 95 -1.67 -11.35 -14.54
C VAL A 95 -1.92 -11.71 -13.08
N PRO A 96 -2.75 -12.74 -12.80
CA PRO A 96 -3.14 -13.07 -11.43
C PRO A 96 -2.06 -13.83 -10.65
N ALA A 97 -0.99 -14.28 -11.31
CA ALA A 97 0.09 -15.05 -10.69
C ALA A 97 1.43 -14.77 -11.38
N VAL A 98 2.53 -15.06 -10.69
CA VAL A 98 3.88 -15.07 -11.26
C VAL A 98 3.95 -16.13 -12.36
N LEU A 99 4.47 -15.76 -13.52
CA LEU A 99 4.56 -16.63 -14.69
C LEU A 99 5.97 -17.20 -14.78
N PRO A 100 6.13 -18.51 -15.02
CA PRO A 100 7.44 -19.09 -15.28
C PRO A 100 7.98 -18.59 -16.64
N PRO A 101 9.31 -18.60 -16.85
CA PRO A 101 9.92 -18.08 -18.09
C PRO A 101 9.43 -18.74 -19.38
N ALA A 102 8.97 -20.00 -19.33
CA ALA A 102 8.38 -20.69 -20.47
C ALA A 102 7.03 -20.07 -20.89
N GLU A 103 6.20 -19.66 -19.93
CA GLU A 103 4.90 -19.01 -20.20
C GLU A 103 5.07 -17.57 -20.70
N LEU A 104 6.11 -16.86 -20.23
CA LEU A 104 6.46 -15.54 -20.78
C LEU A 104 6.77 -15.60 -22.28
N ARG A 105 7.60 -16.57 -22.69
CA ARG A 105 7.89 -16.81 -24.12
C ARG A 105 6.64 -17.14 -24.91
N LYS A 106 5.83 -18.08 -24.40
CA LYS A 106 4.62 -18.56 -25.06
C LYS A 106 3.59 -17.43 -25.27
N GLN A 107 3.51 -16.50 -24.33
CA GLN A 107 2.59 -15.36 -24.39
C GLN A 107 3.22 -14.09 -24.99
N ASN A 108 4.44 -14.18 -25.53
CA ASN A 108 5.16 -13.09 -26.19
C ASN A 108 5.38 -11.85 -25.30
N PHE A 109 5.67 -12.07 -24.01
CA PHE A 109 6.11 -11.02 -23.08
C PHE A 109 7.63 -10.90 -23.09
N ASP A 110 8.14 -9.68 -23.13
CA ASP A 110 9.57 -9.39 -23.02
C ASP A 110 10.07 -9.63 -21.58
N ALA A 111 9.23 -9.30 -20.59
CA ALA A 111 9.50 -9.51 -19.18
C ALA A 111 8.21 -9.55 -18.35
N GLN A 112 8.33 -10.08 -17.13
CA GLN A 112 7.37 -9.91 -16.07
C GLN A 112 7.88 -8.94 -15.02
N ILE A 113 7.06 -7.95 -14.69
CA ILE A 113 7.24 -7.08 -13.52
C ILE A 113 6.41 -7.67 -12.38
N ILE A 114 7.02 -7.84 -11.23
CA ILE A 114 6.43 -8.47 -10.05
C ILE A 114 6.56 -7.49 -8.90
N VAL A 115 5.45 -7.01 -8.38
CA VAL A 115 5.41 -6.09 -7.24
C VAL A 115 4.92 -6.84 -6.01
N TYR A 116 5.84 -7.11 -5.08
CA TYR A 116 5.56 -7.75 -3.81
C TYR A 116 5.30 -6.70 -2.73
N GLN A 117 4.25 -6.94 -1.95
CA GLN A 117 3.95 -6.16 -0.76
C GLN A 117 4.88 -6.60 0.37
N GLY A 118 5.53 -5.62 0.99
CA GLY A 118 6.34 -5.80 2.19
C GLY A 118 5.59 -5.30 3.42
N ASN A 119 6.35 -4.74 4.36
CA ASN A 119 5.79 -4.25 5.61
C ASN A 119 4.92 -3.00 5.40
N MET A 120 3.91 -2.83 6.25
CA MET A 120 3.13 -1.60 6.35
C MET A 120 3.02 -1.24 7.82
N GLY A 121 3.49 -0.05 8.16
CA GLY A 121 3.42 0.54 9.49
C GLY A 121 2.49 1.76 9.48
N ALA A 122 1.71 1.91 10.54
CA ALA A 122 0.95 3.13 10.80
C ALA A 122 1.21 3.57 12.25
N LYS A 123 1.58 4.83 12.44
CA LYS A 123 1.78 5.45 13.76
C LYS A 123 0.72 6.52 13.94
N PHE A 124 0.18 6.58 15.16
CA PHE A 124 -0.91 7.47 15.50
C PHE A 124 -0.50 8.40 16.65
N GLY A 125 -0.71 9.70 16.46
CA GLY A 125 -0.45 10.73 17.44
C GLY A 125 -1.67 11.61 17.69
N VAL A 126 -1.81 12.09 18.93
CA VAL A 126 -2.77 13.13 19.30
C VAL A 126 -2.01 14.30 19.86
N VAL A 127 -2.12 15.46 19.22
CA VAL A 127 -1.52 16.71 19.69
C VAL A 127 -2.64 17.54 20.28
N GLN A 128 -2.62 17.75 21.60
CA GLN A 128 -3.59 18.61 22.28
C GLN A 128 -3.02 20.02 22.48
N GLY A 129 -3.74 21.03 21.99
CA GLY A 129 -3.51 22.43 22.29
C GLY A 129 -4.41 22.93 23.42
N LEU A 130 -4.25 24.21 23.80
CA LEU A 130 -4.97 24.82 24.92
C LEU A 130 -6.49 24.95 24.68
N PHE A 131 -6.93 24.96 23.40
CA PHE A 131 -8.33 25.13 23.00
C PHE A 131 -8.81 24.17 21.87
N THR A 132 -7.89 23.51 21.16
CA THR A 132 -8.18 22.58 20.05
C THR A 132 -7.20 21.40 20.08
N GLY A 133 -7.59 20.26 19.52
CA GLY A 133 -6.70 19.11 19.31
C GLY A 133 -6.49 18.81 17.83
N ALA A 134 -5.43 18.07 17.52
CA ALA A 134 -5.15 17.53 16.21
C ALA A 134 -4.82 16.05 16.30
N ILE A 135 -5.30 15.29 15.33
CA ILE A 135 -4.93 13.89 15.12
C ILE A 135 -3.90 13.84 14.00
N THR A 136 -2.78 13.16 14.26
CA THR A 136 -1.71 12.97 13.29
C THR A 136 -1.53 11.48 13.01
N VAL A 137 -1.34 11.14 11.74
CA VAL A 137 -1.11 9.76 11.32
C VAL A 137 0.06 9.72 10.36
N ASP A 138 1.03 8.86 10.65
CA ASP A 138 2.12 8.53 9.75
C ASP A 138 1.89 7.13 9.20
N VAL A 139 1.91 6.97 7.88
CA VAL A 139 1.82 5.68 7.21
C VAL A 139 3.10 5.46 6.43
N GLU A 140 3.73 4.31 6.66
CA GLU A 140 4.93 3.84 5.97
C GLU A 140 4.61 2.51 5.30
N VAL A 141 4.92 2.38 4.01
CA VAL A 141 4.74 1.16 3.22
C VAL A 141 6.04 0.80 2.53
N GLU A 142 6.32 -0.50 2.47
CA GLU A 142 7.53 -1.03 1.83
C GLU A 142 7.18 -2.22 0.96
N GLY A 143 8.00 -2.48 -0.04
CA GLY A 143 7.83 -3.61 -0.94
C GLY A 143 9.01 -3.81 -1.85
N ILE A 144 8.89 -4.83 -2.68
CA ILE A 144 9.95 -5.28 -3.59
C ILE A 144 9.41 -5.28 -5.01
N VAL A 145 10.18 -4.72 -5.94
CA VAL A 145 9.92 -4.80 -7.37
C VAL A 145 10.95 -5.70 -8.01
N ALA A 146 10.51 -6.83 -8.53
CA ALA A 146 11.34 -7.75 -9.28
C ALA A 146 10.97 -7.73 -10.77
N VAL A 147 11.99 -7.90 -11.62
CA VAL A 147 11.81 -8.07 -13.06
C VAL A 147 12.39 -9.41 -13.47
N SER A 148 11.57 -10.26 -14.08
CA SER A 148 11.97 -11.56 -14.61
C SER A 148 11.88 -11.56 -16.12
N GLY A 149 12.96 -11.99 -16.78
CA GLY A 149 13.00 -12.22 -18.22
C GLY A 149 12.86 -13.71 -18.57
N HIS A 150 13.19 -14.04 -19.81
CA HIS A 150 13.17 -15.40 -20.32
C HIS A 150 14.20 -16.34 -19.70
N SER A 151 15.25 -15.79 -19.08
CA SER A 151 16.29 -16.51 -18.35
C SER A 151 16.02 -16.62 -16.85
N GLY A 152 14.88 -16.11 -16.36
CA GLY A 152 14.55 -16.02 -14.94
C GLY A 152 14.72 -14.60 -14.38
N LEU A 153 14.91 -14.49 -13.07
CA LEU A 153 15.03 -13.22 -12.37
C LEU A 153 16.22 -12.42 -12.93
N ALA A 154 15.95 -11.20 -13.42
CA ALA A 154 16.95 -10.34 -14.03
C ALA A 154 17.45 -9.25 -13.07
N SER A 155 16.53 -8.64 -12.33
CA SER A 155 16.85 -7.59 -11.35
C SER A 155 15.76 -7.46 -10.28
N GLN A 156 16.13 -6.85 -9.15
CA GLN A 156 15.25 -6.57 -8.02
C GLN A 156 15.60 -5.22 -7.40
N GLY A 157 14.59 -4.45 -7.03
CA GLY A 157 14.72 -3.20 -6.28
C GLY A 157 13.70 -3.12 -5.15
N GLN A 158 13.90 -2.16 -4.24
CA GLN A 158 12.93 -1.82 -3.21
C GLN A 158 12.07 -0.65 -3.68
N ALA A 159 10.84 -0.60 -3.18
CA ALA A 159 9.96 0.56 -3.30
C ALA A 159 9.39 0.88 -1.92
N ARG A 160 9.34 2.15 -1.58
CA ARG A 160 8.84 2.65 -0.30
C ARG A 160 7.92 3.83 -0.54
N GLY A 161 7.00 4.02 0.39
CA GLY A 161 6.15 5.19 0.43
C GLY A 161 5.92 5.58 1.89
N ALA A 162 5.97 6.87 2.18
CA ALA A 162 5.77 7.35 3.53
C ALA A 162 5.05 8.69 3.46
N ALA A 163 3.97 8.84 4.22
CA ALA A 163 3.25 10.10 4.25
C ALA A 163 2.62 10.37 5.61
N HIS A 164 2.40 11.66 5.82
CA HIS A 164 1.78 12.22 7.01
C HIS A 164 0.39 12.75 6.69
N GLY A 165 -0.56 12.52 7.59
CA GLY A 165 -1.92 13.03 7.52
C GLY A 165 -2.30 13.71 8.82
N VAL A 166 -3.04 14.81 8.72
CA VAL A 166 -3.47 15.61 9.88
C VAL A 166 -4.96 15.88 9.78
N ASN A 167 -5.65 15.75 10.91
CA ASN A 167 -6.99 16.28 11.07
C ASN A 167 -7.02 17.25 12.26
N GLU A 168 -7.22 18.54 11.98
CA GLU A 168 -7.19 19.61 12.98
C GLU A 168 -8.59 19.92 13.54
N GLY A 169 -8.64 20.55 14.72
CA GLY A 169 -9.88 21.05 15.31
C GLY A 169 -10.75 19.95 15.92
N VAL A 170 -10.15 18.82 16.28
CA VAL A 170 -10.86 17.62 16.75
C VAL A 170 -10.54 17.31 18.21
N LEU A 171 -11.58 16.88 18.95
CA LEU A 171 -11.50 16.50 20.36
C LEU A 171 -11.73 14.99 20.60
N GLY A 172 -12.16 14.25 19.57
CA GLY A 172 -12.49 12.83 19.64
C GLY A 172 -11.65 11.99 18.68
N CYS A 173 -11.37 10.74 19.06
CA CYS A 173 -10.56 9.81 18.25
C CYS A 173 -11.33 9.24 17.06
N ASP A 174 -12.66 9.37 17.05
CA ASP A 174 -13.57 8.95 15.98
C ASP A 174 -13.31 9.68 14.66
N SER A 175 -12.68 10.85 14.72
CA SER A 175 -12.29 11.65 13.55
C SER A 175 -10.89 11.34 13.03
N ALA A 176 -10.32 10.17 13.33
CA ALA A 176 -9.03 9.76 12.78
C ALA A 176 -9.08 9.41 11.28
N SER A 177 -10.25 9.00 10.78
CA SER A 177 -10.42 8.50 9.41
C SER A 177 -9.88 9.44 8.32
N PRO A 178 -10.12 10.78 8.34
CA PRO A 178 -9.56 11.68 7.33
C PRO A 178 -8.02 11.72 7.32
N ALA A 179 -7.38 11.72 8.48
CA ALA A 179 -5.91 11.70 8.58
C ALA A 179 -5.34 10.36 8.08
N ILE A 180 -6.00 9.24 8.39
CA ILE A 180 -5.64 7.91 7.88
C ILE A 180 -5.79 7.85 6.35
N GLN A 181 -6.89 8.38 5.80
CA GLN A 181 -7.12 8.41 4.35
C GLN A 181 -6.05 9.23 3.62
N GLN A 182 -5.70 10.40 4.16
CA GLN A 182 -4.69 11.27 3.58
C GLN A 182 -3.30 10.63 3.63
N ALA A 183 -2.85 10.19 4.81
CA ALA A 183 -1.55 9.54 4.98
C ALA A 183 -1.47 8.26 4.14
N GLY A 184 -2.51 7.44 4.18
CA GLY A 184 -2.64 6.21 3.41
C GLY A 184 -2.55 6.40 1.91
N GLY A 185 -3.38 7.29 1.37
CA GLY A 185 -3.43 7.55 -0.07
C GLY A 185 -2.10 8.11 -0.59
N ASN A 186 -1.47 9.01 0.16
CA ASN A 186 -0.19 9.59 -0.21
C ASN A 186 0.97 8.58 -0.10
N ALA A 187 1.01 7.76 0.96
CA ALA A 187 2.02 6.72 1.09
C ALA A 187 1.93 5.67 -0.05
N ILE A 188 0.70 5.29 -0.44
CA ILE A 188 0.48 4.43 -1.61
C ILE A 188 0.96 5.12 -2.89
N SER A 189 0.67 6.42 -3.06
CA SER A 189 1.11 7.18 -4.22
C SER A 189 2.63 7.14 -4.37
N ASP A 190 3.35 7.45 -3.29
CA ASP A 190 4.82 7.45 -3.28
C ASP A 190 5.37 6.06 -3.59
N PHE A 191 4.81 5.02 -2.95
CA PHE A 191 5.21 3.64 -3.22
C PHE A 191 5.02 3.25 -4.68
N VAL A 192 3.87 3.59 -5.29
CA VAL A 192 3.59 3.24 -6.69
C VAL A 192 4.52 3.98 -7.64
N ILE A 193 4.83 5.26 -7.35
CA ILE A 193 5.81 6.04 -8.12
C ILE A 193 7.18 5.36 -8.05
N GLU A 194 7.65 5.04 -6.85
CA GLU A 194 8.92 4.34 -6.67
C GLU A 194 8.92 2.96 -7.34
N ALA A 195 7.84 2.20 -7.23
CA ALA A 195 7.74 0.88 -7.81
C ALA A 195 7.81 0.91 -9.34
N VAL A 196 7.14 1.87 -9.97
CA VAL A 196 7.23 2.08 -11.43
C VAL A 196 8.63 2.51 -11.83
N ASN A 197 9.25 3.42 -11.09
CA ASN A 197 10.61 3.89 -11.39
C ASN A 197 11.63 2.74 -11.26
N ALA A 198 11.54 1.93 -10.19
CA ALA A 198 12.34 0.74 -10.00
C ALA A 198 12.15 -0.28 -11.13
N ALA A 199 10.90 -0.50 -11.56
CA ALA A 199 10.62 -1.39 -12.69
C ALA A 199 11.26 -0.90 -14.00
N LYS A 200 11.17 0.41 -14.29
CA LYS A 200 11.81 1.00 -15.49
C LYS A 200 13.33 0.81 -15.47
N LEU A 201 13.96 1.07 -14.33
CA LEU A 201 15.40 0.89 -14.16
C LEU A 201 15.80 -0.59 -14.34
N ASN A 202 15.11 -1.50 -13.66
CA ASN A 202 15.38 -2.94 -13.72
C ASN A 202 15.22 -3.51 -15.14
N ILE A 203 14.26 -3.00 -15.93
CA ILE A 203 14.10 -3.38 -17.34
C ILE A 203 15.26 -2.84 -18.19
N LEU A 204 15.71 -1.62 -17.96
CA LEU A 204 16.85 -1.05 -18.68
C LEU A 204 18.11 -1.88 -18.41
N GLU A 205 18.39 -2.20 -17.14
CA GLU A 205 19.50 -3.06 -16.73
C GLU A 205 19.44 -4.46 -17.36
N MET A 206 18.24 -5.05 -17.42
CA MET A 206 18.05 -6.34 -18.08
C MET A 206 18.40 -6.26 -19.57
N LYS A 207 17.93 -5.22 -20.27
CA LYS A 207 18.17 -5.04 -21.70
C LYS A 207 19.64 -4.77 -22.01
N THR A 208 20.34 -3.97 -21.18
CA THR A 208 21.77 -3.70 -21.37
C THR A 208 22.62 -4.94 -21.14
N LYS A 209 22.32 -5.74 -20.10
CA LYS A 209 22.99 -7.04 -19.87
C LYS A 209 22.76 -8.02 -21.02
N ALA A 210 21.55 -8.09 -21.56
CA ALA A 210 21.25 -8.95 -22.71
C ALA A 210 22.02 -8.54 -23.96
N ALA A 211 22.10 -7.23 -24.25
CA ALA A 211 22.86 -6.72 -25.39
C ALA A 211 24.36 -7.03 -25.29
N ALA A 212 24.95 -6.85 -24.10
CA ALA A 212 26.36 -7.14 -23.84
C ALA A 212 26.71 -8.64 -23.98
N ALA A 213 25.76 -9.54 -23.74
CA ALA A 213 25.96 -10.98 -23.91
C ALA A 213 25.83 -11.47 -25.37
N SER A 214 25.38 -10.59 -26.28
CA SER A 214 25.12 -10.92 -27.69
C SER A 214 26.13 -10.31 -28.68
N GLY A 215 27.07 -9.49 -28.20
CA GLY A 215 28.17 -8.91 -28.98
C GLY A 215 29.49 -9.57 -28.63
#